data_AF-A0A661IVL1-F1
#
_entry.id   AF-A0A661IVL1-F1
#
_cell.length_a   1.000
_cell.length_b   1.000
_cell.length_c   1.000
_cell.angle_alpha   90.00
_cell.angle_beta   90.00
_cell.angle_gamma   90.00
#
_symmetry.space_group_name_H-M   'P 1'
#
loop_
_entity.id
_entity.type
_entity.pdbx_description
1 polymer ?
#
loop_
_entity_poly.entity_id
_entity_poly.type
_entity_poly.pdbx_seq_one_letter_code
_entity_poly.pdbx_strand_id
1 'polypeptide(L)' 'MEKDIYIEYSNNDFEYISFTKAKKLILKEMPKTLQYNCIDTAKSINFLNSILNKYKAIDNNLILK' A
#
# COMPACT_ATOMS: atom_id res chain seq x y z
N MET A 1 -13.67 -14.79 -2.64
CA MET A 1 -13.45 -13.33 -2.55
C MET A 1 -12.10 -13.12 -1.90
N GLU A 2 -11.05 -12.93 -2.70
CA GLU A 2 -9.70 -12.71 -2.17
C GLU A 2 -9.59 -11.27 -1.65
N LYS A 3 -9.55 -11.14 -0.34
CA LYS A 3 -9.23 -9.91 0.37
C LYS A 3 -7.70 -9.83 0.43
N ASP A 4 -7.11 -8.88 -0.28
CA ASP A 4 -5.67 -8.91 -0.60
C ASP A 4 -4.82 -7.90 0.19
N ILE A 5 -5.41 -6.79 0.65
CA ILE A 5 -4.73 -5.75 1.44
C ILE A 5 -5.50 -5.51 2.72
N TYR A 6 -4.80 -5.55 3.84
CA TYR A 6 -5.26 -5.15 5.16
C TYR A 6 -4.85 -3.69 5.41
N ILE A 7 -5.81 -2.84 5.77
CA ILE A 7 -5.58 -1.47 6.22
C ILE A 7 -6.02 -1.39 7.68
N GLU A 8 -5.13 -0.90 8.54
CA GLU A 8 -5.42 -0.59 9.94
C GLU A 8 -5.41 0.92 10.12
N TYR A 9 -6.47 1.42 10.74
CA TYR A 9 -6.65 2.83 11.05
C TYR A 9 -6.15 3.13 12.45
N SER A 10 -5.86 4.41 12.73
CA SER A 10 -5.34 4.85 14.04
C SER A 10 -6.32 4.64 15.21
N ASN A 11 -7.59 4.36 14.92
CA ASN A 11 -8.63 4.03 15.90
C ASN A 11 -8.80 2.52 16.13
N ASN A 12 -7.85 1.68 15.66
CA ASN A 12 -7.88 0.22 15.70
C ASN A 12 -9.00 -0.43 14.85
N ASP A 13 -9.71 0.34 14.01
CA ASP A 13 -10.55 -0.25 12.97
C ASP A 13 -9.67 -0.79 11.85
N PHE A 14 -10.17 -1.81 11.15
CA PHE A 14 -9.51 -2.34 9.98
C PHE A 14 -10.49 -2.60 8.84
N GLU A 15 -10.00 -2.46 7.61
CA GLU A 15 -10.72 -2.93 6.44
C GLU A 15 -9.82 -3.76 5.53
N TYR A 16 -10.46 -4.67 4.79
CA TYR A 16 -9.80 -5.38 3.70
C TYR A 16 -10.22 -4.79 2.37
N ILE A 17 -9.26 -4.41 1.55
CA ILE A 17 -9.51 -3.91 0.20
C ILE A 17 -8.73 -4.69 -0.85
N SER A 18 -9.17 -4.59 -2.10
CA SER A 18 -8.44 -5.15 -3.23
C SER A 18 -7.24 -4.28 -3.60
N PHE A 19 -6.22 -4.88 -4.22
CA PHE A 19 -5.05 -4.17 -4.75
C PHE A 19 -5.42 -2.99 -5.65
N THR A 20 -6.44 -3.15 -6.50
CA THR A 20 -6.92 -2.10 -7.40
C THR A 20 -7.50 -0.90 -6.63
N LYS A 21 -8.27 -1.14 -5.56
CA LYS A 21 -8.85 -0.07 -4.74
C LYS A 21 -7.74 0.66 -3.97
N ALA A 22 -6.80 -0.07 -3.38
CA ALA A 22 -5.67 0.52 -2.65
C ALA A 22 -4.80 1.40 -3.55
N LYS A 23 -4.47 0.91 -4.74
CA LYS A 23 -3.70 1.67 -5.73
C LYS A 23 -4.41 2.98 -6.09
N LYS A 24 -5.71 2.95 -6.34
CA LYS A 24 -6.50 4.15 -6.64
C LYS A 24 -6.47 5.16 -5.49
N LEU A 25 -6.61 4.69 -4.25
CA LEU A 25 -6.57 5.55 -3.07
C LEU A 25 -5.20 6.22 -2.90
N ILE A 26 -4.12 5.44 -2.96
CA ILE A 26 -2.74 5.97 -2.84
C ILE A 26 -2.43 6.98 -3.94
N LEU A 27 -2.82 6.69 -5.19
CA LEU A 27 -2.57 7.59 -6.31
C LEU A 27 -3.47 8.84 -6.30
N LYS A 28 -4.63 8.78 -5.63
CA LYS A 28 -5.54 9.92 -5.47
C LYS A 28 -5.08 10.84 -4.35
N GLU A 29 -4.81 10.28 -3.17
CA GLU A 29 -4.47 11.05 -1.97
C GLU A 29 -3.00 11.44 -1.93
N MET A 30 -2.13 10.68 -2.61
CA MET A 30 -0.68 10.91 -2.68
C MET A 30 -0.04 11.21 -1.31
N PRO A 31 -0.24 10.34 -0.29
CA PRO A 31 0.29 10.56 1.05
C PRO A 31 1.81 10.74 1.01
N LYS A 32 2.35 11.62 1.86
CA LYS A 32 3.81 11.86 1.93
C LYS A 32 4.59 10.61 2.34
N THR A 33 4.00 9.81 3.21
CA THR A 33 4.60 8.59 3.78
C THR A 33 3.55 7.51 3.90
N LEU A 34 3.90 6.29 3.50
CA LEU A 34 3.08 5.09 3.65
C LEU A 34 3.92 4.01 4.30
N GLN A 35 3.52 3.57 5.49
CA GLN A 35 4.10 2.38 6.10
C GLN A 35 3.46 1.14 5.48
N TYR A 36 4.26 0.12 5.17
CA TYR A 36 3.76 -1.12 4.61
C TYR A 36 4.47 -2.34 5.20
N ASN A 37 3.80 -3.48 5.12
CA ASN A 37 4.38 -4.78 5.41
C ASN A 37 4.03 -5.74 4.26
N CYS A 38 4.92 -6.67 3.92
CA CYS A 38 4.73 -7.61 2.82
C CYS A 38 4.53 -9.02 3.38
N ILE A 39 3.36 -9.60 3.11
CA ILE A 39 2.99 -10.96 3.59
C ILE A 39 3.07 -11.97 2.43
N ASP A 40 2.59 -11.60 1.25
CA ASP A 40 2.74 -12.38 0.01
C ASP A 40 3.77 -11.71 -0.89
N THR A 41 4.87 -12.39 -1.19
CA THR A 41 6.00 -11.83 -1.92
C THR A 41 5.61 -11.42 -3.35
N ALA A 42 4.87 -12.24 -4.09
CA ALA A 42 4.58 -11.96 -5.49
C ALA A 42 3.54 -10.85 -5.68
N LYS A 43 2.42 -10.94 -4.94
CA LYS A 43 1.36 -9.93 -5.00
C LYS A 43 1.83 -8.57 -4.47
N SER A 44 2.61 -8.57 -3.38
CA SER A 44 3.16 -7.33 -2.81
C SER A 44 4.18 -6.68 -3.73
N ILE A 45 5.09 -7.46 -4.35
CA ILE A 45 6.08 -6.92 -5.30
C ILE A 45 5.37 -6.25 -6.49
N ASN A 46 4.36 -6.89 -7.07
CA ASN A 46 3.60 -6.31 -8.19
C ASN A 46 2.91 -5.00 -7.80
N PHE A 47 2.34 -4.94 -6.61
CA PHE A 47 1.74 -3.71 -6.09
C PHE A 47 2.76 -2.60 -5.88
N LEU A 48 3.87 -2.89 -5.20
CA LEU A 48 4.96 -1.94 -4.95
C LEU A 48 5.53 -1.40 -6.25
N ASN A 49 5.85 -2.27 -7.22
CA ASN A 49 6.34 -1.88 -8.54
C ASN A 49 5.38 -0.91 -9.25
N SER A 50 4.08 -1.03 -9.02
CA SER A 50 3.08 -0.15 -9.61
C SER A 50 3.06 1.28 -9.05
N ILE A 51 3.63 1.49 -7.86
CA ILE A 51 3.66 2.79 -7.14
C ILE A 51 5.09 3.35 -6.96
N LEU A 52 6.13 2.53 -7.06
CA LEU A 52 7.56 2.93 -6.93
C LEU A 52 8.04 3.94 -8.00
N ASN A 53 7.25 4.17 -9.06
CA ASN A 53 7.50 5.30 -9.96
C ASN A 53 7.35 6.65 -9.25
N LYS A 54 6.42 6.73 -8.29
CA LYS A 54 6.12 7.94 -7.51
C LYS A 54 6.75 7.96 -6.13
N TYR A 55 7.08 6.79 -5.57
CA TYR A 55 7.60 6.65 -4.21
C TYR A 55 9.00 6.03 -4.19
N LYS A 56 9.78 6.31 -3.13
CA LYS A 56 11.02 5.62 -2.78
C LYS A 56 10.76 4.73 -1.57
N ALA A 57 11.23 3.49 -1.58
CA ALA A 57 11.16 2.60 -0.43
C ALA A 57 12.39 2.80 0.49
N ILE A 58 12.16 3.01 1.79
CA ILE A 58 13.17 3.14 2.84
C ILE A 58 12.59 2.50 4.11
N ASP A 59 13.25 1.50 4.69
CA ASP A 59 12.89 0.90 5.99
C ASP A 59 11.38 0.68 6.20
N ASN A 60 10.75 -0.08 5.31
CA ASN A 60 9.30 -0.39 5.30
C ASN A 60 8.36 0.83 5.14
N ASN A 61 8.90 1.96 4.70
CA ASN A 61 8.16 3.15 4.35
C ASN A 61 8.31 3.47 2.86
N LEU A 62 7.22 3.88 2.23
CA LEU A 62 7.23 4.51 0.92
C LEU A 62 7.14 6.02 1.11
N ILE A 63 8.17 6.74 0.68
CA ILE A 63 8.28 8.19 0.76
C ILE A 63 8.05 8.77 -0.63
N LEU A 64 7.12 9.72 -0.74
CA LEU A 64 6.81 10.37 -2.01
C LEU A 64 8.06 11.09 -2.55
N LYS A 65 8.36 10.90 -3.85
CA LYS A 65 9.51 11.52 -4.54
C LYS A 65 9.38 13.02 -4.71
#